data_AF-A0A369WA72-F1
#
_entry.id   AF-A0A369WA72-F1
#
_cell.length_a   1.000
_cell.length_b   1.000
_cell.length_c   1.000
_cell.angle_alpha   90.00
_cell.angle_beta   90.00
_cell.angle_gamma   90.00
#
_symmetry.space_group_name_H-M   'P 1'
#
loop_
_entity.id
_entity.type
_entity.pdbx_description
1 polymer ?
#
loop_
_entity_poly.entity_id
_entity_poly.type
_entity_poly.pdbx_seq_one_letter_code
_entity_poly.pdbx_strand_id
1 'polypeptide(L)'
;MTPITYLQDMWQLAIDGQTQGLWFWITLYAFITCTYSLIFQFRTRTWPSTTGELVALGVEKIGGKEPVRSNQEYLIESLYSYRVADMEYAGKRISPWIFVASHNLKAILEKQLSSIQQLPDGKVKVFYNPNNPKKSYLIVASKTGIAITFLISTLPLALYVYSYHG
;
A
#
# COMPACT_ATOMS: atom_id res chain seq x y z
N MET A 1 -15.22 -32.15 15.92
CA MET A 1 -15.23 -30.81 16.54
C MET A 1 -15.81 -29.83 15.53
N THR A 2 -16.74 -28.96 15.92
CA THR A 2 -17.28 -27.93 15.01
C THR A 2 -16.35 -26.72 14.97
N PRO A 3 -16.37 -25.90 13.90
CA PRO A 3 -15.59 -24.66 13.86
C PRO A 3 -15.91 -23.72 15.03
N ILE A 4 -17.17 -23.66 15.46
CA ILE A 4 -17.62 -22.80 16.56
C ILE A 4 -17.01 -23.27 17.89
N THR A 5 -17.08 -24.58 18.18
CA THR A 5 -16.48 -25.14 19.40
C THR A 5 -14.96 -24.96 19.41
N TYR A 6 -14.29 -25.09 18.27
CA TYR A 6 -12.84 -24.86 18.19
C TYR A 6 -12.46 -23.41 18.49
N LEU A 7 -13.22 -22.44 17.97
CA LEU A 7 -12.98 -21.02 18.27
C LEU A 7 -13.18 -20.70 19.75
N GLN A 8 -14.19 -21.30 20.39
CA GLN A 8 -14.43 -21.15 21.83
C GLN A 8 -13.26 -21.72 22.64
N ASP A 9 -12.75 -22.90 22.27
CA ASP A 9 -11.60 -23.51 22.94
C ASP A 9 -10.35 -22.64 22.77
N MET A 10 -10.04 -22.16 21.55
CA MET A 10 -8.89 -21.29 21.31
C MET A 10 -9.01 -19.95 22.04
N TRP A 11 -10.22 -19.44 22.23
CA TRP A 11 -10.48 -18.25 23.04
C TRP A 11 -10.19 -18.51 24.53
N GLN A 12 -10.66 -19.63 25.07
CA GLN A 12 -10.40 -19.99 26.46
C GLN A 12 -8.90 -20.18 26.72
N LEU A 13 -8.21 -20.91 25.83
CA LEU A 13 -6.76 -21.08 25.90
C LEU A 13 -6.00 -19.75 25.88
N ALA A 14 -6.48 -18.75 25.14
CA ALA A 14 -5.86 -17.43 25.09
C ALA A 14 -6.05 -16.65 26.40
N ILE A 15 -7.23 -16.71 27.02
CA ILE A 15 -7.50 -16.12 28.33
C ILE A 15 -6.65 -16.77 29.42
N ASP A 16 -6.49 -18.10 29.34
CA ASP A 16 -5.69 -18.88 30.27
C ASP A 16 -4.16 -18.67 30.07
N GLY A 17 -3.76 -17.83 29.10
CA GLY A 17 -2.37 -17.51 28.81
C GLY A 17 -1.61 -18.65 28.11
N GLN A 18 -2.33 -19.65 27.58
CA GLN A 18 -1.71 -20.75 26.86
C GLN A 18 -1.23 -20.29 25.48
N THR A 19 -0.02 -20.71 25.12
CA THR A 19 0.65 -20.29 23.88
C THR A 19 -0.16 -20.64 22.64
N GLN A 20 -0.85 -21.78 22.64
CA GLN A 20 -1.69 -22.22 21.52
C GLN A 20 -2.81 -21.22 21.20
N GLY A 21 -3.57 -20.78 22.21
CA GLY A 21 -4.67 -19.83 22.00
C GLY A 21 -4.16 -18.46 21.54
N LEU A 22 -3.06 -17.98 22.14
CA LEU A 22 -2.45 -16.71 21.77
C LEU A 22 -1.95 -16.71 20.31
N TRP A 23 -1.19 -17.75 19.92
CA TRP A 23 -0.68 -17.88 18.56
C TRP A 23 -1.80 -18.06 17.54
N PHE A 24 -2.87 -18.78 17.88
CA PHE A 24 -4.04 -18.90 17.00
C PHE A 24 -4.60 -17.52 16.61
N TRP A 25 -4.87 -16.65 17.59
CA TRP A 25 -5.43 -15.32 17.31
C TRP A 25 -4.46 -14.38 16.60
N ILE A 26 -3.16 -14.42 16.95
CA ILE A 26 -2.13 -13.65 16.25
C ILE A 26 -2.07 -14.04 14.77
N THR A 27 -2.00 -15.34 14.49
CA THR A 27 -1.90 -15.85 13.12
C THR A 27 -3.18 -15.63 12.33
N LEU A 28 -4.35 -15.80 12.96
CA LEU A 28 -5.65 -15.50 12.33
C LEU A 28 -5.78 -14.02 11.97
N TYR A 29 -5.43 -13.11 12.89
CA TYR A 29 -5.43 -11.67 12.62
C TYR A 29 -4.46 -11.30 11.49
N ALA A 30 -3.24 -11.82 11.53
CA ALA A 30 -2.24 -11.60 10.48
C ALA A 30 -2.74 -12.13 9.12
N PHE A 31 -3.36 -13.31 9.09
CA PHE A 31 -3.91 -13.90 7.87
C PHE A 31 -5.03 -13.04 7.27
N ILE A 32 -5.99 -12.57 8.07
CA ILE A 32 -7.11 -11.75 7.58
C ILE A 32 -6.60 -10.43 7.02
N THR A 33 -5.73 -9.73 7.76
CA THR A 33 -5.17 -8.43 7.36
C THR A 33 -4.30 -8.53 6.11
N CYS A 34 -3.47 -9.58 6.00
CA CYS A 34 -2.65 -9.82 4.82
C CYS A 34 -3.49 -10.24 3.61
N THR A 35 -4.54 -11.06 3.80
CA THR A 35 -5.46 -11.45 2.73
C THR A 35 -6.18 -10.24 2.15
N TYR A 36 -6.70 -9.35 2.99
CA TYR A 36 -7.28 -8.09 2.53
C TYR A 36 -6.27 -7.27 1.70
N SER A 37 -5.02 -7.21 2.17
CA SER A 37 -3.94 -6.51 1.47
C SER A 37 -3.61 -7.15 0.11
N LEU A 38 -3.56 -8.49 0.02
CA LEU A 38 -3.36 -9.23 -1.22
C LEU A 38 -4.45 -8.92 -2.25
N ILE A 39 -5.72 -8.98 -1.84
CA ILE A 39 -6.85 -8.64 -2.72
C ILE A 39 -6.69 -7.23 -3.28
N PHE A 40 -6.31 -6.27 -2.43
CA PHE A 40 -6.07 -4.90 -2.86
C PHE A 40 -4.86 -4.77 -3.81
N GLN A 41 -3.78 -5.51 -3.57
CA GLN A 41 -2.61 -5.57 -4.46
C GLN A 41 -2.96 -6.13 -5.83
N PHE A 42 -3.74 -7.21 -5.92
CA PHE A 42 -4.21 -7.76 -7.19
C PHE A 42 -5.12 -6.77 -7.93
N ARG A 43 -6.06 -6.15 -7.22
CA ARG A 43 -7.00 -5.19 -7.82
C ARG A 43 -6.31 -3.94 -8.36
N THR A 44 -5.28 -3.44 -7.68
CA THR A 44 -4.53 -2.26 -8.17
C THR A 44 -3.66 -2.57 -9.39
N ARG A 45 -3.24 -3.82 -9.59
CA ARG A 45 -2.48 -4.24 -10.78
C ARG A 45 -3.31 -4.28 -12.06
N THR A 46 -4.62 -4.43 -11.94
CA THR A 46 -5.53 -4.39 -13.10
C THR A 46 -5.96 -2.97 -13.44
N TRP A 47 -5.46 -1.96 -12.71
CA TRP A 47 -5.81 -0.57 -13.01
C TRP A 47 -5.17 -0.13 -14.33
N PRO A 48 -5.93 0.58 -15.18
CA PRO A 48 -5.38 1.20 -16.37
C PRO A 48 -4.31 2.23 -15.98
N SER A 49 -3.39 2.47 -16.91
CA SER A 49 -2.33 3.45 -16.76
C SER A 49 -2.41 4.52 -17.82
N THR A 50 -2.05 5.75 -17.46
CA THR A 50 -1.85 6.88 -18.37
C THR A 50 -0.47 7.49 -18.14
N THR A 51 -0.06 8.40 -19.01
CA THR A 51 1.14 9.21 -18.82
C THR A 51 0.80 10.46 -18.02
N GLY A 52 1.62 10.79 -17.04
CA GLY A 52 1.54 12.02 -16.27
C GLY A 52 2.88 12.73 -16.18
N GLU A 53 2.88 13.88 -15.54
CA GLU A 53 4.06 14.71 -15.34
C GLU A 53 4.29 14.89 -13.83
N LEU A 54 5.54 14.76 -13.40
CA LEU A 54 5.90 15.04 -12.01
C LEU A 54 5.85 16.56 -11.83
N VAL A 55 4.93 17.00 -10.98
CA VAL A 55 4.90 18.39 -10.52
C VAL A 55 5.96 18.44 -9.44
N ALA A 56 7.07 19.11 -9.73
CA ALA A 56 8.28 19.09 -8.92
C ALA A 56 7.95 19.13 -7.42
N LEU A 57 8.45 18.11 -6.69
CA LEU A 57 8.53 18.14 -5.23
C LEU A 57 9.25 19.44 -4.86
N GLY A 58 8.50 20.39 -4.31
CA GLY A 58 9.03 21.55 -3.61
C GLY A 58 9.88 21.09 -2.42
N VAL A 59 11.12 20.71 -2.72
CA VAL A 59 12.27 20.87 -1.82
C VAL A 59 12.94 22.20 -2.17
N GLU A 60 12.14 23.22 -2.53
CA GLU A 60 12.61 24.60 -2.55
C GLU A 60 12.31 25.23 -1.19
N LYS A 61 13.42 25.48 -0.50
CA LYS A 61 13.64 26.41 0.61
C LYS A 61 12.39 27.14 1.11
N ILE A 62 12.10 26.90 2.39
CA ILE A 62 11.50 27.87 3.29
C ILE A 62 12.18 29.23 3.04
N GLY A 63 11.49 30.15 2.36
CA GLY A 63 11.96 31.53 2.16
C GLY A 63 11.80 32.07 0.75
N GLY A 64 10.58 32.39 0.36
CA GLY A 64 10.30 33.17 -0.85
C GLY A 64 8.88 33.72 -0.81
N LYS A 65 8.75 35.03 -0.59
CA LYS A 65 7.48 35.77 -0.50
C LYS A 65 6.86 35.91 -1.90
N GLU A 66 5.59 35.53 -2.06
CA GLU A 66 4.47 36.36 -2.57
C GLU A 66 3.21 35.52 -2.88
N PRO A 67 1.99 36.07 -2.75
CA PRO A 67 0.76 35.29 -2.73
C PRO A 67 0.04 35.30 -4.08
N VAL A 68 0.14 34.21 -4.85
CA VAL A 68 -0.80 33.91 -5.94
C VAL A 68 -1.72 32.78 -5.46
N ARG A 69 -2.84 33.20 -4.87
CA ARG A 69 -3.78 32.37 -4.10
C ARG A 69 -4.63 31.45 -4.97
N SER A 70 -4.93 30.28 -4.41
CA SER A 70 -5.94 29.28 -4.82
C SER A 70 -5.54 28.22 -5.85
N ASN A 71 -5.15 28.56 -7.09
CA ASN A 71 -4.87 27.49 -8.08
C ASN A 71 -3.48 26.87 -7.92
N GLN A 72 -2.51 27.65 -7.45
CA GLN A 72 -1.18 27.14 -7.10
C GLN A 72 -1.20 26.31 -5.81
N GLU A 73 -2.03 26.68 -4.82
CA GLU A 73 -2.14 25.93 -3.56
C GLU A 73 -2.58 24.48 -3.78
N TYR A 74 -3.49 24.23 -4.73
CA TYR A 74 -3.92 22.87 -5.07
C TYR A 74 -2.82 22.05 -5.77
N LEU A 75 -1.98 22.71 -6.56
CA LEU A 75 -0.84 22.11 -7.26
C LEU A 75 0.33 21.82 -6.31
N ILE A 76 0.58 22.69 -5.33
CA ILE A 76 1.66 22.54 -4.33
C ILE A 76 1.49 21.28 -3.47
N GLU A 77 0.25 20.84 -3.23
CA GLU A 77 0.01 19.58 -2.53
C GLU A 77 0.10 18.34 -3.44
N SER A 78 0.16 18.51 -4.76
CA SER A 78 0.19 17.41 -5.73
C SER A 78 1.60 17.05 -6.17
N LEU A 79 1.90 15.75 -6.19
CA LEU A 79 3.21 15.23 -6.62
C LEU A 79 3.27 15.04 -8.15
N TYR A 80 2.12 14.90 -8.80
CA TYR A 80 2.03 14.67 -10.24
C TYR A 80 0.66 15.06 -10.79
N SER A 81 0.63 15.41 -12.07
CA SER A 81 -0.58 15.65 -12.85
C SER A 81 -0.72 14.60 -13.97
N TYR A 82 -1.94 14.31 -14.39
CA TYR A 82 -2.24 13.35 -15.46
C TYR A 82 -3.61 13.60 -16.07
N ARG A 83 -3.82 13.12 -17.28
CA ARG A 83 -5.07 13.31 -18.02
C ARG A 83 -5.77 11.97 -18.29
N VAL A 84 -7.09 11.94 -18.08
CA VAL A 84 -7.98 10.80 -18.38
C VAL A 84 -9.23 11.34 -19.07
N ALA A 85 -9.50 10.88 -20.30
CA ALA A 85 -10.69 11.25 -21.07
C ALA A 85 -10.98 12.77 -21.05
N ASP A 86 -9.97 13.55 -21.46
CA ASP A 86 -9.96 15.01 -21.50
C ASP A 86 -9.97 15.78 -20.17
N MET A 87 -10.15 15.11 -19.04
CA MET A 87 -10.06 15.74 -17.71
C MET A 87 -8.67 15.61 -17.11
N GLU A 88 -8.16 16.71 -16.56
CA GLU A 88 -6.92 16.73 -15.79
C GLU A 88 -7.18 16.37 -14.33
N TYR A 89 -6.28 15.56 -13.77
CA TYR A 89 -6.30 15.11 -12.40
C TYR A 89 -4.92 15.33 -11.78
N ALA A 90 -4.92 15.63 -10.48
CA ALA A 90 -3.72 15.77 -9.68
C ALA A 90 -3.65 14.64 -8.64
N GLY A 91 -2.49 14.02 -8.51
CA GLY A 91 -2.24 12.90 -7.61
C GLY A 91 -1.20 13.22 -6.55
N LYS A 92 -1.40 12.66 -5.35
CA LYS A 92 -0.50 12.87 -4.18
C LYS A 92 0.13 11.57 -3.68
N ARG A 93 -0.27 10.42 -4.24
CA ARG A 93 0.08 9.10 -3.70
C ARG A 93 1.08 8.42 -4.61
N ILE A 94 2.23 8.06 -4.04
CA ILE A 94 3.28 7.34 -4.75
C ILE A 94 2.91 5.86 -4.87
N SER A 95 2.51 5.22 -3.77
CA SER A 95 2.15 3.80 -3.77
C SER A 95 0.92 3.52 -2.89
N PRO A 96 0.22 2.39 -3.12
CA PRO A 96 -0.87 1.94 -2.26
C PRO A 96 -0.40 1.48 -0.88
N TRP A 97 0.89 1.15 -0.74
CA TRP A 97 1.52 0.77 0.52
C TRP A 97 2.28 1.97 1.07
N ILE A 98 1.59 2.77 1.88
CA ILE A 98 2.27 3.70 2.77
C ILE A 98 2.93 2.83 3.84
N PHE A 99 4.15 2.34 3.58
CA PHE A 99 5.06 2.09 4.70
C PHE A 99 5.12 3.44 5.39
N VAL A 100 4.47 3.52 6.55
CA VAL A 100 4.46 4.73 7.38
C VAL A 100 5.90 5.21 7.38
N ALA A 101 6.14 6.34 6.73
CA ALA A 101 7.43 6.98 6.70
C ALA A 101 7.69 7.47 8.12
N SER A 102 7.94 6.54 9.03
CA SER A 102 8.65 6.87 10.25
C SER A 102 10.01 7.37 9.80
N HIS A 103 10.50 8.39 10.50
CA HIS A 103 11.72 9.13 10.18
C HIS A 103 12.97 8.27 9.88
N ASN A 104 12.93 6.95 10.15
CA ASN A 104 14.04 6.00 10.05
C ASN A 104 14.10 5.22 8.72
N LEU A 105 13.21 5.44 7.75
CA LEU A 105 13.11 4.62 6.53
C LEU A 105 13.43 5.35 5.21
N LYS A 106 14.39 6.27 5.25
CA LYS A 106 14.88 7.02 4.07
C LYS A 106 15.26 6.10 2.90
N ALA A 107 15.94 4.99 3.17
CA ALA A 107 16.35 4.02 2.14
C ALA A 107 15.16 3.36 1.42
N ILE A 108 14.04 3.13 2.11
CA ILE A 108 12.83 2.58 1.49
C ILE A 108 12.12 3.64 0.65
N LEU A 109 12.09 4.89 1.11
CA LEU A 109 11.55 6.01 0.34
C LEU A 109 12.35 6.25 -0.94
N GLU A 110 13.69 6.26 -0.87
CA GLU A 110 14.57 6.36 -2.04
C GLU A 110 14.34 5.20 -3.02
N LYS A 111 14.18 3.98 -2.50
CA LYS A 111 13.84 2.80 -3.33
C LYS A 111 12.44 2.89 -3.95
N GLN A 112 11.48 3.49 -3.26
CA GLN A 112 10.15 3.75 -3.83
C GLN A 112 10.26 4.78 -4.95
N LEU A 113 10.97 5.89 -4.74
CA LEU A 113 11.18 6.91 -5.77
C LEU A 113 11.92 6.36 -6.99
N SER A 114 12.95 5.52 -6.81
CA SER A 114 13.66 4.89 -7.92
C SER A 114 12.83 3.83 -8.67
N SER A 115 11.76 3.32 -8.05
CA SER A 115 10.82 2.38 -8.66
C SER A 115 9.72 3.08 -9.46
N ILE A 116 9.66 4.41 -9.47
CA ILE A 116 8.77 5.17 -10.34
C ILE A 116 9.19 4.92 -11.79
N GLN A 117 8.26 4.42 -12.60
CA GLN A 117 8.50 4.19 -14.02
C GLN A 117 8.54 5.53 -14.76
N GLN A 118 9.75 6.07 -14.89
CA GLN A 118 10.02 7.19 -15.78
C GLN A 118 10.03 6.68 -17.22
N LEU A 119 9.30 7.38 -18.08
CA LEU A 119 9.26 7.19 -19.53
C LEU A 119 10.40 7.99 -20.17
N PRO A 120 10.81 7.67 -21.41
CA PRO A 120 11.92 8.34 -22.10
C PRO A 120 11.78 9.87 -22.18
N ASP A 121 10.55 10.37 -22.18
CA ASP A 121 10.22 11.80 -22.28
C ASP A 121 10.20 12.53 -20.93
N GLY A 122 10.71 11.92 -19.85
CA GLY A 122 10.64 12.47 -18.48
C GLY A 122 9.25 12.41 -17.84
N LYS A 123 8.26 11.85 -18.56
CA LYS A 123 6.90 11.57 -18.05
C LYS A 123 6.90 10.36 -17.12
N VAL A 124 5.89 10.27 -16.26
CA VAL A 124 5.72 9.13 -15.34
C VAL A 124 4.46 8.34 -15.66
N LYS A 125 4.53 7.04 -15.41
CA LYS A 125 3.35 6.18 -15.52
C LYS A 125 2.45 6.35 -14.30
N VAL A 126 1.19 6.73 -14.53
CA VAL A 126 0.19 6.90 -13.48
C VAL A 126 -0.88 5.84 -13.62
N PHE A 127 -1.09 5.04 -12.57
CA PHE A 127 -2.15 4.05 -12.49
C PHE A 127 -3.35 4.65 -11.77
N TYR A 128 -4.53 4.66 -12.41
CA TYR A 128 -5.73 5.29 -11.86
C TYR A 128 -6.87 4.28 -11.71
N ASN A 129 -7.74 4.51 -10.73
CA ASN A 129 -8.94 3.70 -10.57
C ASN A 129 -9.98 4.09 -11.64
N PRO A 130 -10.43 3.19 -12.52
CA PRO A 130 -11.36 3.53 -13.60
C PRO A 130 -12.73 4.02 -13.07
N ASN A 131 -13.15 3.53 -11.90
CA ASN A 131 -14.40 3.93 -11.26
C ASN A 131 -14.27 5.22 -10.44
N ASN A 132 -13.04 5.69 -10.17
CA ASN A 132 -12.79 6.95 -9.48
C ASN A 132 -11.39 7.48 -9.87
N PRO A 133 -11.27 8.16 -11.02
CA PRO A 133 -9.97 8.56 -11.57
C PRO A 133 -9.12 9.37 -10.60
N LYS A 134 -9.73 10.18 -9.71
CA LYS A 134 -9.02 10.95 -8.66
C LYS A 134 -8.13 10.07 -7.76
N LYS A 135 -8.42 8.77 -7.62
CA LYS A 135 -7.59 7.83 -6.88
C LYS A 135 -6.55 7.22 -7.81
N SER A 136 -5.31 7.67 -7.69
CA SER A 136 -4.19 7.22 -8.49
C SER A 136 -2.94 6.89 -7.66
N TYR A 137 -2.02 6.14 -8.28
CA TYR A 137 -0.72 5.75 -7.74
C TYR A 137 0.34 5.78 -8.85
N LEU A 138 1.59 6.07 -8.50
CA LEU A 138 2.74 5.97 -9.42
C LEU A 138 3.31 4.54 -9.48
N ILE A 139 3.14 3.79 -8.39
CA ILE A 139 3.69 2.44 -8.23
C ILE A 139 2.56 1.52 -7.81
N VAL A 140 2.39 0.43 -8.55
CA VAL A 140 1.50 -0.68 -8.15
C VAL A 140 2.31 -1.80 -7.51
N ALA A 141 1.64 -2.70 -6.79
CA ALA A 141 2.29 -3.83 -6.12
C ALA A 141 3.08 -4.68 -7.13
N SER A 142 4.37 -4.91 -6.86
CA SER A 142 5.21 -5.78 -7.69
C SER A 142 4.87 -7.26 -7.46
N LYS A 143 5.26 -8.14 -8.39
CA LYS A 143 5.09 -9.60 -8.23
C LYS A 143 5.79 -10.09 -6.96
N THR A 144 6.98 -9.54 -6.68
CA THR A 144 7.75 -9.82 -5.45
C THR A 144 7.02 -9.35 -4.20
N GLY A 145 6.43 -8.15 -4.22
CA GLY A 145 5.64 -7.65 -3.09
C GLY A 145 4.45 -8.54 -2.77
N ILE A 146 3.73 -9.01 -3.80
CA ILE A 146 2.63 -9.97 -3.64
C ILE A 146 3.13 -11.29 -3.07
N ALA A 147 4.24 -11.82 -3.58
CA ALA A 147 4.82 -13.07 -3.06
C ALA A 147 5.21 -12.94 -1.57
N ILE A 148 5.81 -11.83 -1.16
CA ILE A 148 6.14 -11.57 0.23
C ILE A 148 4.88 -11.47 1.09
N THR A 149 3.86 -10.70 0.67
CA THR A 149 2.60 -10.61 1.42
C THR A 149 1.91 -11.97 1.52
N PHE A 150 1.96 -12.79 0.47
CA PHE A 150 1.44 -14.15 0.49
C PHE A 150 2.17 -15.02 1.51
N LEU A 151 3.52 -15.01 1.51
CA LEU A 151 4.32 -15.75 2.47
C LEU A 151 4.04 -15.31 3.91
N ILE A 152 3.97 -14.00 4.18
CA ILE A 152 3.65 -13.47 5.53
C ILE A 152 2.23 -13.89 5.95
N SER A 153 1.30 -14.00 5.01
CA SER A 153 -0.06 -14.46 5.29
C SER A 153 -0.10 -15.95 5.65
N THR A 154 0.58 -16.81 4.88
CA THR A 154 0.41 -18.27 5.00
C THR A 154 1.42 -18.94 5.92
N LEU A 155 2.65 -18.43 6.02
CA LEU A 155 3.73 -19.06 6.80
C LEU A 155 3.40 -19.16 8.30
N PRO A 156 2.90 -18.10 8.98
CA PRO A 156 2.56 -18.22 10.40
C PRO A 156 1.45 -19.22 10.64
N LEU A 157 0.44 -19.27 9.76
CA LEU A 157 -0.65 -20.23 9.83
C LEU A 157 -0.14 -21.67 9.66
N ALA A 158 0.75 -21.91 8.69
CA ALA A 158 1.37 -23.21 8.50
C ALA A 158 2.22 -23.65 9.71
N LEU A 159 2.99 -22.72 10.28
CA LEU A 159 3.77 -22.98 11.49
C LEU A 159 2.88 -23.28 12.70
N TYR A 160 1.76 -22.56 12.85
CA TYR A 160 0.78 -22.82 13.90
C TYR A 160 0.19 -24.23 13.78
N VAL A 161 -0.26 -24.61 12.58
CA VAL A 161 -0.81 -25.95 12.33
C VAL A 161 0.23 -27.02 12.61
N TYR A 162 1.47 -26.85 12.12
CA TYR A 162 2.56 -27.79 12.39
C TYR A 162 2.89 -27.92 13.89
N SER A 163 2.89 -26.82 14.62
CA SER A 163 3.33 -26.82 16.03
C SER A 163 2.29 -27.39 17.00
N TYR A 164 1.00 -27.29 16.66
CA TYR A 164 -0.10 -27.64 17.58
C TYR A 164 -1.04 -28.74 17.08
N HIS A 165 -0.93 -29.13 15.80
CA HIS A 165 -1.79 -30.15 15.17
C HIS A 165 -1.00 -31.13 14.29
N GLY A 166 0.32 -30.96 14.18
CA GLY A 166 1.23 -31.81 13.42
C GLY A 166 1.92 -32.87 14.27
#